data_AF-A0A261C7W3-F1
#
_entry.id   AF-A0A261C7W3-F1
#
_cell.length_a   1.000
_cell.length_b   1.000
_cell.length_c   1.000
_cell.angle_alpha   90.00
_cell.angle_beta   90.00
_cell.angle_gamma   90.00
#
_symmetry.space_group_name_H-M   'P 1'
#
loop_
_entity.id
_entity.type
_entity.pdbx_description
1 polymer ?
#
loop_
_entity_poly.entity_id
_entity_poly.type
_entity_poly.pdbx_seq_one_letter_code
_entity_poly.pdbx_strand_id
1 'polypeptide(L)'
;MHDEDFCCAVCLDFFIEPCIIKCGHSFCHLCIESHLNITEKCPLCRAFPGNPIKNRQLESLTMSYISFRNLSTSYYERMKSNRKKNVQDEELKSEIRSQVRQQVGIGLEHIGDLEGDTVTIRLKSSSSK
;
A
#
# COMPACT_ATOMS: atom_id res chain seq x y z
N MET A 1 17.96 -1.37 -21.39
CA MET A 1 16.92 -0.87 -20.47
C MET A 1 15.74 -1.80 -20.59
N HIS A 2 15.44 -2.52 -19.52
CA HIS A 2 14.35 -3.50 -19.41
C HIS A 2 13.23 -2.91 -18.55
N ASP A 3 12.01 -3.46 -18.63
CA ASP A 3 10.86 -2.94 -17.86
C ASP A 3 11.18 -2.93 -16.35
N GLU A 4 11.91 -3.93 -15.87
CA GLU A 4 12.36 -4.09 -14.47
C GLU A 4 13.16 -2.89 -13.93
N ASP A 5 13.90 -2.19 -14.79
CA ASP A 5 14.70 -1.01 -14.41
C ASP A 5 13.81 0.15 -13.91
N PHE A 6 12.52 0.13 -14.26
CA PHE A 6 11.53 1.16 -13.94
C PHE A 6 10.41 0.65 -13.03
N CYS A 7 10.56 -0.56 -12.48
CA CYS A 7 9.58 -1.19 -11.62
C CYS A 7 9.98 -1.10 -10.14
N CYS A 8 8.99 -0.93 -9.29
CA CYS A 8 9.15 -0.97 -7.84
C CYS A 8 9.17 -2.41 -7.34
N ALA A 9 10.20 -2.78 -6.57
CA ALA A 9 10.36 -4.13 -6.02
C ALA A 9 9.30 -4.56 -4.98
N VAL A 10 8.41 -3.65 -4.55
CA VAL A 10 7.33 -3.96 -3.60
C VAL A 10 6.02 -4.28 -4.30
N CYS A 11 5.57 -3.42 -5.22
CA CYS A 11 4.33 -3.66 -5.98
C CYS A 11 4.55 -4.40 -7.30
N LEU A 12 5.82 -4.61 -7.70
CA LEU A 12 6.24 -5.27 -8.94
C LEU A 12 5.66 -4.62 -10.20
N ASP A 13 5.50 -3.30 -10.16
CA ASP A 13 4.92 -2.49 -11.24
C ASP A 13 5.69 -1.16 -11.36
N PHE A 14 5.48 -0.41 -12.44
CA PHE A 14 6.15 0.85 -12.71
C PHE A 14 6.08 1.80 -11.50
N PHE A 15 7.16 2.55 -11.28
CA PHE A 15 7.22 3.53 -10.20
C PHE A 15 6.10 4.56 -10.31
N ILE A 16 5.31 4.71 -9.25
CA ILE A 16 4.37 5.82 -9.06
C ILE A 16 4.85 6.67 -7.90
N GLU A 17 5.10 7.96 -8.15
CA GLU A 17 5.67 8.90 -7.17
C GLU A 17 6.88 8.30 -6.42
N PRO A 18 7.94 7.87 -7.14
CA PRO A 18 9.07 7.19 -6.54
C PRO A 18 9.77 8.04 -5.48
N CYS A 19 10.26 7.37 -4.44
CA CYS A 19 11.11 7.93 -3.40
C CYS A 19 12.36 7.06 -3.24
N ILE A 20 13.49 7.72 -2.98
CA ILE A 20 14.75 7.09 -2.63
C ILE A 20 14.94 7.13 -1.10
N ILE A 21 15.42 6.04 -0.53
CA ILE A 21 15.77 5.94 0.89
C ILE A 21 17.30 6.00 1.08
N LYS A 22 17.77 6.17 2.33
CA LYS A 22 19.18 6.40 2.68
C LYS A 22 20.15 5.35 2.12
N CYS A 23 19.71 4.10 1.99
CA CYS A 23 20.52 3.02 1.42
C CYS A 23 20.61 3.05 -0.13
N GLY A 24 19.98 4.01 -0.80
CA GLY A 24 20.02 4.19 -2.26
C GLY A 24 18.92 3.47 -3.05
N HIS A 25 18.15 2.59 -2.43
CA HIS A 25 17.04 1.90 -3.11
C HIS A 25 15.83 2.82 -3.29
N SER A 26 15.13 2.67 -4.42
CA SER A 26 13.93 3.43 -4.74
C SER A 26 12.68 2.56 -4.73
N PHE A 27 11.57 3.13 -4.26
CA PHE A 27 10.26 2.49 -4.15
C PHE A 27 9.17 3.52 -4.45
N CYS A 28 7.95 3.08 -4.73
CA CYS A 28 6.82 4.02 -4.75
C CYS A 28 6.59 4.58 -3.34
N HIS A 29 6.20 5.85 -3.22
CA HIS A 29 5.96 6.50 -1.91
C HIS A 29 5.09 5.65 -0.98
N LEU A 30 3.88 5.29 -1.43
CA LEU A 30 2.93 4.50 -0.65
C LEU A 30 3.45 3.10 -0.32
N CYS A 31 4.26 2.50 -1.18
CA CYS A 31 4.82 1.17 -0.96
C CYS A 31 5.85 1.19 0.18
N ILE A 32 6.77 2.15 0.16
CA ILE A 32 7.79 2.25 1.21
C ILE A 32 7.17 2.74 2.52
N GLU A 33 6.25 3.69 2.48
CA GLU A 33 5.51 4.16 3.65
C GLU A 33 4.77 3.00 4.35
N SER A 34 3.98 2.22 3.59
CA SER A 34 3.27 1.06 4.14
C SER A 34 4.21 0.00 4.71
N HIS A 35 5.35 -0.25 4.05
CA HIS A 35 6.33 -1.22 4.53
C HIS A 35 7.00 -0.77 5.83
N LEU A 36 7.36 0.52 5.92
CA LEU A 36 8.02 1.08 7.10
C LEU A 36 7.10 1.15 8.33
N ASN A 37 5.78 1.15 8.13
CA ASN A 37 4.81 0.98 9.21
C ASN A 37 4.84 -0.43 9.83
N ILE A 38 5.42 -1.42 9.15
CA ILE A 38 5.53 -2.81 9.63
C ILE A 38 6.95 -3.14 10.07
N THR A 39 7.97 -2.63 9.36
CA THR A 39 9.38 -2.94 9.60
C THR A 39 10.28 -1.75 9.27
N GLU A 40 11.19 -1.40 10.18
CA GLU A 40 12.10 -0.26 10.04
C GLU A 40 13.34 -0.56 9.17
N LYS A 41 13.22 -1.43 8.17
CA LYS A 41 14.32 -1.90 7.32
C LYS A 41 13.95 -1.81 5.85
N CYS A 42 14.95 -1.56 5.01
CA CYS A 42 14.78 -1.58 3.56
C CYS A 42 14.26 -2.94 3.06
N PRO A 43 13.24 -2.99 2.18
CA PRO A 43 12.73 -4.24 1.60
C PRO A 43 13.80 -5.10 0.89
N LEU A 44 14.80 -4.45 0.29
CA LEU A 44 15.80 -5.12 -0.56
C LEU A 44 17.05 -5.55 0.22
N CYS A 45 17.69 -4.62 0.92
CA CYS A 45 18.98 -4.86 1.57
C CYS A 45 18.92 -4.89 3.10
N ARG A 46 17.74 -4.67 3.69
CA ARG A 46 17.50 -4.65 5.14
C ARG A 46 18.28 -3.59 5.92
N ALA A 47 18.95 -2.65 5.24
CA ALA A 47 19.63 -1.51 5.85
C ALA A 47 18.63 -0.48 6.40
N PHE A 48 19.12 0.40 7.27
CA PHE A 48 18.33 1.50 7.83
C PHE A 48 17.84 2.45 6.70
N PRO A 49 16.51 2.67 6.57
CA PRO A 49 15.95 3.40 5.45
C PRO A 49 16.10 4.92 5.59
N GLY A 50 16.09 5.47 6.80
CA GLY A 50 15.90 6.91 6.99
C GLY A 50 14.58 7.40 6.38
N ASN A 51 14.45 8.72 6.21
CA ASN A 51 13.25 9.31 5.65
C ASN A 51 13.25 9.19 4.12
N PRO A 52 12.18 8.67 3.49
CA PRO A 52 12.06 8.66 2.04
C PRO A 52 12.08 10.08 1.46
N ILE A 53 12.85 10.28 0.38
CA ILE A 53 12.95 11.54 -0.36
C ILE A 53 12.42 11.33 -1.77
N LYS A 54 11.55 12.22 -2.26
CA LYS A 54 10.99 12.12 -3.62
C LYS A 54 12.08 12.11 -4.68
N ASN A 55 12.03 11.14 -5.59
CA ASN A 55 12.98 10.97 -6.68
C ASN A 55 12.36 11.42 -8.02
N ARG A 56 12.30 12.74 -8.24
CA ARG A 56 11.69 13.34 -9.46
C ARG A 56 12.40 12.93 -10.74
N GLN A 57 13.70 12.64 -10.67
CA GLN A 57 14.47 12.18 -11.83
C GLN A 57 13.98 10.79 -12.25
N LEU A 58 13.84 9.85 -11.30
CA LEU A 58 13.29 8.53 -11.57
C LEU A 58 11.84 8.59 -12.04
N GLU A 59 11.03 9.52 -11.50
CA GLU A 59 9.66 9.75 -11.99
C GLU A 59 9.66 10.16 -13.47
N SER A 60 10.47 11.15 -13.85
CA SER A 60 10.60 11.62 -15.24
C SER A 60 11.09 10.53 -16.18
N LEU A 61 12.09 9.75 -15.74
CA LEU A 61 12.63 8.64 -16.52
C LEU A 61 11.59 7.52 -16.71
N THR A 62 10.85 7.18 -15.65
CA THR A 62 9.76 6.20 -15.72
C THR A 62 8.67 6.66 -16.70
N MET A 63 8.26 7.93 -16.64
CA MET A 63 7.28 8.49 -17.57
C MET A 63 7.75 8.48 -19.02
N SER A 64 9.02 8.84 -19.24
CA SER A 64 9.63 8.82 -20.57
C SER A 64 9.68 7.39 -21.13
N TYR A 65 10.02 6.41 -20.28
CA TYR A 65 10.05 5.01 -20.65
C TYR A 65 8.67 4.45 -21.00
N ILE A 66 7.66 4.70 -20.16
CA ILE A 66 6.26 4.34 -20.41
C ILE A 66 5.79 4.90 -21.76
N SER A 67 6.06 6.19 -22.00
CA SER A 67 5.71 6.86 -23.25
C SER A 67 6.39 6.22 -24.46
N PHE A 68 7.69 5.90 -24.34
CA PHE A 68 8.45 5.22 -25.39
C PHE A 68 7.91 3.81 -25.71
N ARG A 69 7.41 3.09 -24.71
CA ARG A 69 6.80 1.76 -24.87
C ARG A 69 5.38 1.84 -25.46
N ASN A 70 4.89 3.02 -25.83
CA ASN A 70 3.50 3.29 -26.22
C ASN A 70 2.48 2.85 -25.17
N LEU A 71 2.91 2.74 -23.91
CA LEU A 71 2.00 2.60 -22.78
C LEU A 71 1.42 3.99 -22.53
N SER A 72 0.10 4.11 -22.60
CA SER A 72 -0.58 5.41 -22.55
C SER A 72 -0.29 6.14 -21.23
N THR A 73 -0.10 7.46 -21.24
CA THR A 73 -0.06 8.29 -20.03
C THR A 73 -1.26 8.04 -19.10
N SER A 74 -2.42 7.71 -19.67
CA SER A 74 -3.62 7.31 -18.92
C SER A 74 -3.41 6.05 -18.05
N TYR A 75 -2.46 5.17 -18.39
CA TYR A 75 -2.06 4.04 -17.56
C TYR A 75 -1.43 4.52 -16.25
N TYR A 76 -0.45 5.43 -16.32
CA TYR A 76 0.21 6.00 -15.14
C TYR A 76 -0.79 6.72 -14.23
N GLU A 77 -1.63 7.59 -14.82
CA GLU A 77 -2.64 8.34 -14.07
C GLU A 77 -3.71 7.42 -13.45
N ARG A 78 -4.11 6.36 -14.16
CA ARG A 78 -5.02 5.34 -13.63
C ARG A 78 -4.38 4.60 -12.45
N MET A 79 -3.12 4.19 -12.57
CA MET A 79 -2.40 3.53 -11.47
C MET A 79 -2.30 4.43 -10.24
N LYS A 80 -1.94 5.71 -10.45
CA LYS A 80 -1.88 6.71 -9.39
C LYS A 80 -3.24 6.91 -8.71
N SER A 81 -4.32 6.96 -9.50
CA SER A 81 -5.68 7.07 -9.00
C SER A 81 -6.12 5.84 -8.21
N ASN A 82 -5.81 4.63 -8.71
CA ASN A 82 -6.15 3.38 -8.03
C ASN A 82 -5.45 3.26 -6.68
N ARG A 83 -4.17 3.63 -6.61
CA ARG A 83 -3.43 3.64 -5.34
C ARG A 83 -4.04 4.59 -4.32
N LYS A 84 -4.48 5.79 -4.74
CA LYS A 84 -5.18 6.74 -3.86
C LYS A 84 -6.51 6.20 -3.36
N LYS A 85 -7.31 5.59 -4.23
CA LYS A 85 -8.58 4.96 -3.86
C LYS A 85 -8.37 3.84 -2.84
N ASN A 86 -7.40 2.96 -3.07
CA ASN A 86 -7.09 1.88 -2.13
C ASN A 86 -6.72 2.41 -0.73
N VAL A 87 -5.98 3.52 -0.63
CA VAL A 87 -5.66 4.15 0.67
C VAL A 87 -6.94 4.67 1.35
N GLN A 88 -7.82 5.36 0.60
CA GLN A 88 -9.08 5.87 1.12
C GLN A 88 -10.02 4.74 1.59
N ASP A 89 -10.09 3.64 0.83
CA ASP A 89 -10.89 2.48 1.17
C ASP A 89 -10.38 1.80 2.45
N GLU A 90 -9.07 1.66 2.62
CA GLU A 90 -8.49 1.08 3.85
C GLU A 90 -8.69 1.96 5.09
N GLU A 91 -8.63 3.28 4.93
CA GLU A 91 -8.92 4.24 6.00
C GLU A 91 -10.40 4.17 6.42
N LEU A 92 -11.32 4.16 5.45
CA LEU A 92 -12.75 3.99 5.69
C LEU A 92 -13.06 2.65 6.39
N LYS A 93 -12.47 1.54 5.91
CA LYS A 93 -12.61 0.24 6.57
C LYS A 93 -12.10 0.27 8.02
N SER A 94 -11.00 0.98 8.29
CA SER A 94 -10.46 1.14 9.64
C SER A 94 -11.41 1.90 10.57
N GLU A 95 -12.00 2.98 10.07
CA GLU A 95 -12.99 3.78 10.79
C GLU A 95 -14.24 2.96 11.11
N ILE A 96 -14.80 2.24 10.11
CA ILE A 96 -15.94 1.34 10.32
C ILE A 96 -15.61 0.28 11.38
N ARG A 97 -14.44 -0.37 11.29
CA ARG A 97 -14.00 -1.36 12.30
C ARG A 97 -13.92 -0.74 13.70
N SER A 98 -13.52 0.52 13.83
CA SER A 98 -13.45 1.25 15.11
C SER A 98 -14.84 1.53 15.67
N GLN A 99 -15.76 2.03 14.84
CA GLN A 99 -17.14 2.33 15.24
C GLN A 99 -17.88 1.06 15.67
N VAL A 100 -17.72 -0.04 14.94
CA VAL A 100 -18.29 -1.34 15.32
C VAL A 100 -17.78 -1.77 16.69
N ARG A 101 -16.46 -1.72 16.95
CA ARG A 101 -15.90 -2.06 18.29
C ARG A 101 -16.52 -1.23 19.42
N GLN A 102 -16.76 0.06 19.21
CA GLN A 102 -17.36 0.95 20.20
C GLN A 102 -18.85 0.64 20.45
N GLN A 103 -19.57 0.20 19.42
CA GLN A 103 -20.99 -0.14 19.52
C GLN A 103 -21.25 -1.52 20.15
N VAL A 104 -20.36 -2.51 19.96
CA VAL A 104 -20.65 -3.89 20.41
C VAL A 104 -20.13 -4.21 21.83
N GLY A 105 -19.19 -3.47 22.42
CA GLY A 105 -18.82 -3.66 23.84
C GLY A 105 -18.30 -5.06 24.26
N ILE A 106 -18.03 -5.96 23.32
CA ILE A 106 -17.53 -7.32 23.56
C ILE A 106 -16.22 -7.56 22.79
N GLY A 107 -15.29 -8.25 23.42
CA GLY A 107 -14.05 -8.70 22.79
C GLY A 107 -14.35 -9.55 21.57
N LEU A 108 -14.07 -9.00 20.39
CA LEU A 108 -14.14 -9.69 19.10
C LEU A 108 -12.79 -10.37 18.87
N GLU A 109 -12.74 -11.69 19.00
CA GLU A 109 -11.47 -12.42 18.82
C GLU A 109 -11.23 -12.90 17.38
N HIS A 110 -12.21 -12.87 16.48
CA HIS A 110 -11.99 -13.19 15.06
C HIS A 110 -13.00 -12.48 14.14
N ILE A 111 -12.48 -11.74 13.16
CA ILE A 111 -13.23 -11.31 11.97
C ILE A 111 -13.13 -12.49 10.99
N GLY A 112 -14.22 -13.19 10.74
CA GLY A 112 -14.28 -14.26 9.73
C GLY A 112 -14.16 -13.70 8.31
N ASP A 113 -13.82 -14.56 7.37
CA ASP A 113 -13.57 -14.22 5.96
C ASP A 113 -14.73 -13.39 5.36
N LEU A 114 -14.37 -12.35 4.61
CA LEU A 114 -15.31 -11.50 3.88
C LEU A 114 -15.90 -12.28 2.70
N GLU A 115 -17.19 -12.63 2.76
CA GLU A 115 -17.96 -13.11 1.60
C GLU A 115 -18.95 -12.02 1.17
N GLY A 116 -18.65 -11.35 0.06
CA GLY A 116 -19.47 -10.26 -0.47
C GLY A 116 -19.56 -9.06 0.49
N ASP A 117 -20.75 -8.46 0.60
CA ASP A 117 -21.01 -7.29 1.46
C ASP A 117 -21.42 -7.68 2.90
N THR A 118 -21.28 -8.97 3.27
CA THR A 118 -21.76 -9.49 4.56
C THR A 118 -20.60 -9.82 5.49
N VAL A 119 -20.58 -9.22 6.69
CA VAL A 119 -19.61 -9.56 7.75
C VAL A 119 -20.24 -10.55 8.71
N THR A 120 -19.71 -11.77 8.76
CA THR A 120 -20.19 -12.80 9.69
C THR A 120 -19.53 -12.65 11.05
N ILE A 121 -20.30 -12.29 12.08
CA ILE A 121 -19.83 -12.13 13.47
C ILE A 121 -20.27 -13.34 14.30
N ARG A 122 -19.33 -14.05 14.93
CA ARG A 122 -19.63 -15.12 15.88
C ARG A 122 -19.62 -14.56 17.30
N LEU A 123 -20.78 -14.50 17.94
CA LEU A 123 -20.93 -14.05 19.33
C LEU A 123 -20.51 -15.17 20.30
N LYS A 124 -19.82 -14.81 21.40
CA LYS A 124 -19.69 -15.69 22.57
C LYS A 124 -21.02 -15.72 23.30
N SER A 125 -21.67 -16.88 23.35
CA SER A 125 -22.68 -17.13 24.36
C SER A 125 -21.99 -17.13 25.72
N SER A 126 -22.34 -16.17 26.58
CA SER A 126 -22.03 -16.26 27.99
C SER A 126 -22.71 -17.50 28.54
N SER A 127 -21.96 -18.57 28.79
CA SER A 127 -22.41 -19.66 29.64
C SER A 127 -22.64 -19.10 31.04
N SER A 128 -23.88 -18.76 31.37
CA SER A 128 -24.29 -18.53 32.75
C SER A 128 -24.11 -19.84 33.52
N LYS A 129 -23.30 -19.78 34.59
CA LYS A 129 -23.29 -20.78 35.67
C LYS A 129 -24.57 -20.70 36.48
#